data_AF-A0A7S3MZN3-F1
#
_entry.id   AF-A0A7S3MZN3-F1
#
_cell.length_a   1.000
_cell.length_b   1.000
_cell.length_c   1.000
_cell.angle_alpha   90.00
_cell.angle_beta   90.00
_cell.angle_gamma   90.00
#
_symmetry.space_group_name_H-M   'P 1'
#
loop_
_entity.id
_entity.type
_entity.pdbx_description
1 polymer ?
#
loop_
_entity_poly.entity_id
_entity_poly.type
_entity_poly.pdbx_seq_one_letter_code
_entity_poly.pdbx_strand_id
1 'polypeptide(L)'
;MGTTTETIGEAALVAWDGIVAFRGIINFWVVGIPWTILGIAGLIYNIFLNLDFNKFWGGFNFMLVWCTLHGFFHFLHSVVLVFEIDFLLKITKFVRLLFLWDSIVFLFFFFGSAIYFIWTYEDWEPLFFKDDYQPDLATMIEVMVIAYNLFMHWPFAIIDIVIIVKEIFLEFITLWEYNNGFQRPDLSLGFHDIFLLLDALMELFNPFWWFSKDPWIYE
;
A
#
# COMPACT_ATOMS: atom_id res chain seq x y z
N MET A 1 -3.98 40.66 35.16
CA MET A 1 -4.04 40.85 33.69
C MET A 1 -3.42 39.61 33.08
N GLY A 2 -4.24 38.59 32.80
CA GLY A 2 -3.81 37.42 32.02
C GLY A 2 -3.38 37.92 30.65
N THR A 3 -2.16 37.61 30.26
CA THR A 3 -1.55 38.13 29.04
C THR A 3 -2.16 37.38 27.84
N THR A 4 -2.35 38.06 26.72
CA THR A 4 -2.93 37.54 25.47
C THR A 4 -2.31 36.21 24.98
N THR A 5 -1.14 35.83 25.48
CA THR A 5 -0.47 34.55 25.28
C THR A 5 -1.15 33.36 25.97
N GLU A 6 -1.77 33.53 27.14
CA GLU A 6 -2.50 32.44 27.84
C GLU A 6 -3.78 32.06 27.09
N THR A 7 -4.53 33.05 26.58
CA THR A 7 -5.76 32.81 25.82
C THR A 7 -5.52 32.17 24.45
N ILE A 8 -4.37 32.43 23.81
CA ILE A 8 -4.00 31.75 22.56
C ILE A 8 -3.64 30.28 22.83
N GLY A 9 -2.96 29.99 23.94
CA GLY A 9 -2.61 28.63 24.34
C GLY A 9 -3.86 27.78 24.63
N GLU A 10 -4.84 28.34 25.35
CA GLU A 10 -6.10 27.64 25.63
C GLU A 10 -6.93 27.37 24.37
N ALA A 11 -7.03 28.34 23.45
CA ALA A 11 -7.75 28.16 22.19
C ALA A 11 -7.08 27.09 21.30
N ALA A 12 -5.75 27.03 21.28
CA ALA A 12 -5.01 26.00 20.55
C ALA A 12 -5.22 24.60 21.14
N LEU A 13 -5.25 24.48 22.47
CA LEU A 13 -5.55 23.22 23.15
C LEU A 13 -6.98 22.74 22.86
N VAL A 14 -7.98 23.63 22.94
CA VAL A 14 -9.37 23.28 22.61
C VAL A 14 -9.52 22.87 21.14
N ALA A 15 -8.83 23.56 20.22
CA ALA A 15 -8.81 23.19 18.81
C ALA A 15 -8.15 21.82 18.59
N TRP A 16 -7.05 21.55 19.27
CA TRP A 16 -6.36 20.26 19.22
C TRP A 16 -7.24 19.12 19.76
N ASP A 17 -7.87 19.31 20.92
CA ASP A 17 -8.80 18.36 21.51
C ASP A 17 -10.00 18.09 20.59
N GLY A 18 -10.50 19.14 19.92
CA GLY A 18 -11.51 19.02 18.86
C GLY A 18 -11.03 18.17 17.69
N ILE A 19 -9.82 18.41 17.18
CA ILE A 19 -9.24 17.62 16.08
C ILE A 19 -9.09 16.15 16.49
N VAL A 20 -8.66 15.88 17.72
CA VAL A 20 -8.54 14.50 18.24
C VAL A 20 -9.92 13.85 18.39
N ALA A 21 -10.92 14.57 18.91
CA ALA A 21 -12.28 14.08 19.07
C ALA A 21 -12.96 13.78 17.73
N PHE A 22 -12.71 14.62 16.71
CA PHE A 22 -13.26 14.47 15.37
C PHE A 22 -12.31 13.74 14.40
N ARG A 23 -11.19 13.19 14.87
CA ARG A 23 -10.15 12.55 14.04
C ARG A 23 -10.75 11.55 13.06
N GLY A 24 -11.64 10.68 13.53
CA GLY A 24 -12.28 9.67 12.67
C GLY A 24 -13.13 10.30 11.55
N ILE A 25 -13.90 11.34 11.85
CA ILE A 25 -14.74 12.05 10.88
C ILE A 25 -13.89 12.84 9.87
N ILE A 26 -12.84 13.51 10.36
CA ILE A 26 -11.90 14.25 9.51
C ILE A 26 -11.16 13.27 8.59
N ASN A 27 -10.63 12.18 9.13
CA ASN A 27 -9.96 11.13 8.35
C ASN A 27 -10.91 10.54 7.29
N PHE A 28 -12.16 10.25 7.64
CA PHE A 28 -13.17 9.74 6.72
C PHE A 28 -13.40 10.66 5.51
N TRP A 29 -13.68 11.95 5.74
CA TRP A 29 -14.04 12.88 4.66
C TRP A 29 -12.86 13.44 3.90
N VAL A 30 -11.76 13.75 4.59
CA VAL A 30 -10.61 14.45 4.01
C VAL A 30 -9.62 13.47 3.39
N VAL A 31 -9.55 12.24 3.90
CA VAL A 31 -8.55 11.25 3.47
C VAL A 31 -9.21 10.03 2.85
N GLY A 32 -10.14 9.38 3.55
CA GLY A 32 -10.77 8.13 3.12
C GLY A 32 -11.53 8.25 1.80
N ILE A 33 -12.45 9.21 1.70
CA ILE A 33 -13.25 9.39 0.48
C ILE A 33 -12.38 9.79 -0.73
N PRO A 34 -11.52 10.82 -0.65
CA PRO A 34 -10.63 11.15 -1.76
C PRO A 34 -9.74 9.98 -2.18
N TRP A 35 -9.18 9.23 -1.21
CA TRP A 35 -8.40 8.03 -1.49
C TRP A 35 -9.20 6.97 -2.25
N THR A 36 -10.44 6.72 -1.83
CA THR A 36 -11.33 5.73 -2.47
C THR A 36 -11.61 6.11 -3.92
N ILE A 37 -11.87 7.38 -4.19
CA ILE A 37 -12.12 7.88 -5.55
C ILE A 37 -10.87 7.69 -6.41
N LEU A 38 -9.69 8.06 -5.91
CA LEU A 38 -8.42 7.92 -6.63
C LEU A 38 -8.09 6.45 -6.90
N GLY A 39 -8.27 5.57 -5.92
CA GLY A 39 -8.01 4.14 -6.10
C GLY A 39 -8.97 3.47 -7.09
N ILE A 40 -10.26 3.81 -7.06
CA ILE A 40 -11.22 3.34 -8.07
C ILE A 40 -10.83 3.85 -9.46
N ALA A 41 -10.44 5.12 -9.59
CA ALA A 41 -9.99 5.68 -10.86
C ALA A 41 -8.74 4.95 -11.38
N GLY A 42 -7.79 4.61 -10.51
CA GLY A 42 -6.61 3.80 -10.84
C GLY A 42 -6.95 2.39 -11.32
N LEU A 43 -7.91 1.73 -10.68
CA LEU A 43 -8.40 0.41 -11.11
C LEU A 43 -9.10 0.48 -12.46
N ILE A 44 -9.98 1.46 -12.67
CA ILE A 44 -10.67 1.67 -13.95
C ILE A 44 -9.65 1.94 -15.05
N TYR A 45 -8.64 2.79 -14.79
CA TYR A 45 -7.55 3.05 -15.73
C TYR A 45 -6.84 1.76 -16.14
N ASN A 46 -6.45 0.92 -15.18
CA ASN A 46 -5.79 -0.34 -15.47
C ASN A 46 -6.67 -1.32 -16.27
N ILE A 47 -7.94 -1.47 -15.87
CA ILE A 47 -8.89 -2.36 -16.56
C ILE A 47 -9.15 -1.86 -17.98
N PHE A 48 -9.35 -0.56 -18.17
CA PHE A 48 -9.58 0.05 -19.46
C PHE A 48 -8.40 -0.21 -20.41
N LEU A 49 -7.16 0.04 -19.98
CA LEU A 49 -5.98 -0.23 -20.79
C LEU A 49 -5.83 -1.72 -21.12
N ASN A 50 -6.13 -2.62 -20.18
CA ASN A 50 -6.03 -4.05 -20.43
C ASN A 50 -7.11 -4.57 -21.40
N LEU A 51 -8.32 -4.02 -21.34
CA LEU A 51 -9.42 -4.40 -22.23
C LEU A 51 -9.21 -3.84 -23.63
N ASP A 52 -8.98 -2.52 -23.73
CA ASP A 52 -9.00 -1.78 -25.00
C ASP A 52 -7.64 -1.85 -25.71
N PHE A 53 -6.55 -1.50 -25.01
CA PHE A 53 -5.22 -1.43 -25.63
C PHE A 53 -4.54 -2.80 -25.72
N ASN A 54 -4.80 -3.70 -24.77
CA ASN A 54 -4.20 -5.05 -24.76
C ASN A 54 -5.14 -6.16 -25.24
N LYS A 55 -6.31 -5.86 -25.83
CA LYS A 55 -7.25 -6.87 -26.34
C LYS A 55 -7.56 -7.97 -25.29
N PHE A 56 -8.16 -7.59 -24.17
CA PHE A 56 -8.47 -8.48 -23.04
C PHE A 56 -7.22 -9.10 -22.38
N TRP A 57 -6.43 -8.29 -21.67
CA TRP A 57 -5.22 -8.69 -20.95
C TRP A 57 -4.23 -9.47 -21.83
N GLY A 58 -4.12 -9.12 -23.12
CA GLY A 58 -3.23 -9.81 -24.06
C GLY A 58 -3.66 -11.25 -24.33
N GLY A 59 -4.97 -11.52 -24.40
CA GLY A 59 -5.51 -12.87 -24.52
C GLY A 59 -5.40 -13.68 -23.22
N PHE A 60 -5.73 -13.05 -22.09
CA PHE A 60 -5.57 -13.64 -20.74
C PHE A 60 -4.13 -14.00 -20.37
N ASN A 61 -3.18 -13.12 -20.71
CA ASN A 61 -1.83 -13.20 -20.19
C ASN A 61 -1.88 -13.24 -18.65
N PHE A 62 -1.36 -14.33 -18.08
CA PHE A 62 -1.43 -14.58 -16.65
C PHE A 62 -0.82 -13.46 -15.81
N MET A 63 0.29 -12.86 -16.27
CA MET A 63 0.96 -11.77 -15.56
C MET A 63 0.08 -10.51 -15.52
N LEU A 64 -0.55 -10.15 -16.64
CA LEU A 64 -1.44 -8.97 -16.69
C LEU A 64 -2.68 -9.17 -15.81
N VAL A 65 -3.27 -10.37 -15.83
CA VAL A 65 -4.41 -10.72 -14.97
C VAL A 65 -3.99 -10.69 -13.50
N TRP A 66 -2.84 -11.25 -13.16
CA TRP A 66 -2.28 -11.21 -11.81
C TRP A 66 -2.10 -9.77 -11.31
N CYS A 67 -1.49 -8.88 -12.10
CA CYS A 67 -1.32 -7.48 -11.72
C CYS A 67 -2.65 -6.76 -11.51
N THR A 68 -3.69 -7.04 -12.31
CA THR A 68 -5.02 -6.46 -12.08
C THR A 68 -5.65 -6.99 -10.79
N LEU A 69 -5.51 -8.28 -10.49
CA LEU A 69 -6.00 -8.87 -9.23
C LEU A 69 -5.25 -8.31 -8.01
N HIS A 70 -3.92 -8.20 -8.11
CA HIS A 70 -3.06 -7.52 -7.14
C HIS A 70 -3.61 -6.14 -6.82
N GLY A 71 -3.73 -5.29 -7.84
CA GLY A 71 -4.24 -3.92 -7.68
C GLY A 71 -5.63 -3.88 -7.04
N PHE A 72 -6.53 -4.79 -7.42
CA PHE A 72 -7.88 -4.85 -6.86
C PHE A 72 -7.88 -5.21 -5.37
N PHE A 73 -7.18 -6.27 -4.99
CA PHE A 73 -7.13 -6.71 -3.59
C PHE A 73 -6.34 -5.73 -2.71
N HIS A 74 -5.24 -5.18 -3.22
CA HIS A 74 -4.46 -4.14 -2.53
C HIS A 74 -5.26 -2.86 -2.36
N PHE A 75 -6.07 -2.48 -3.35
CA PHE A 75 -6.98 -1.35 -3.21
C PHE A 75 -7.99 -1.58 -2.08
N LEU A 76 -8.70 -2.71 -2.07
CA LEU A 76 -9.65 -3.03 -1.01
C LEU A 76 -8.99 -3.02 0.37
N HIS A 77 -7.79 -3.57 0.46
CA HIS A 77 -6.99 -3.57 1.67
C HIS A 77 -6.61 -2.15 2.13
N SER A 78 -6.12 -1.32 1.20
CA SER A 78 -5.76 0.08 1.46
C SER A 78 -6.95 0.91 1.95
N VAL A 79 -8.17 0.62 1.48
CA VAL A 79 -9.38 1.28 1.99
C VAL A 79 -9.58 0.96 3.46
N VAL A 80 -9.45 -0.30 3.87
CA VAL A 80 -9.56 -0.68 5.29
C VAL A 80 -8.53 0.05 6.16
N LEU A 81 -7.28 0.15 5.68
CA LEU A 81 -6.20 0.87 6.37
C LEU A 81 -6.44 2.38 6.43
N VAL A 82 -6.88 2.98 5.33
CA VAL A 82 -7.08 4.43 5.25
C VAL A 82 -8.23 4.88 6.14
N PHE A 83 -9.33 4.13 6.16
CA PHE A 83 -10.48 4.43 7.02
C PHE A 83 -10.26 4.06 8.49
N GLU A 84 -9.17 3.35 8.82
CA GLU A 84 -8.81 2.94 10.19
C GLU A 84 -9.98 2.19 10.87
N ILE A 85 -10.56 1.22 10.17
CA ILE A 85 -11.72 0.45 10.68
C ILE A 85 -11.23 -0.57 11.73
N ASP A 86 -11.22 -0.19 13.01
CA ASP A 86 -10.69 -0.97 14.15
C ASP A 86 -11.01 -2.47 14.11
N PHE A 87 -12.28 -2.82 13.87
CA PHE A 87 -12.73 -4.21 13.84
C PHE A 87 -12.00 -5.01 12.75
N LEU A 88 -11.90 -4.45 11.53
CA LEU A 88 -11.22 -5.11 10.42
C LEU A 88 -9.72 -5.15 10.63
N LEU A 89 -9.12 -4.08 11.15
CA LEU A 89 -7.68 -4.01 11.41
C LEU A 89 -7.20 -5.07 12.41
N LYS A 90 -8.02 -5.40 13.41
CA LYS A 90 -7.73 -6.45 14.40
C LYS A 90 -7.79 -7.84 13.79
N ILE A 91 -8.90 -8.18 13.12
CA ILE A 91 -9.08 -9.55 12.60
C ILE A 91 -8.21 -9.84 11.36
N THR A 92 -7.69 -8.81 10.70
CA THR A 92 -6.87 -8.96 9.48
C THR A 92 -5.38 -8.71 9.69
N LYS A 93 -4.86 -8.66 10.94
CA LYS A 93 -3.41 -8.46 11.21
C LYS A 93 -2.51 -9.34 10.34
N PHE A 94 -2.81 -10.64 10.27
CA PHE A 94 -2.04 -11.56 9.45
C PHE A 94 -2.12 -11.25 7.95
N VAL A 95 -3.33 -11.01 7.45
CA VAL A 95 -3.56 -10.65 6.05
C VAL A 95 -2.84 -9.35 5.70
N ARG A 96 -2.91 -8.33 6.58
CA ARG A 96 -2.18 -7.07 6.47
C ARG A 96 -0.68 -7.25 6.35
N LEU A 97 -0.10 -8.15 7.14
CA LEU A 97 1.32 -8.47 7.03
C LEU A 97 1.68 -9.04 5.65
N LEU A 98 0.84 -9.92 5.09
CA LEU A 98 1.05 -10.44 3.72
C LEU A 98 0.94 -9.32 2.67
N PHE A 99 -0.09 -8.47 2.75
CA PHE A 99 -0.25 -7.33 1.84
C PHE A 99 0.91 -6.34 1.94
N LEU A 100 1.45 -6.12 3.13
CA LEU A 100 2.62 -5.26 3.34
C LEU A 100 3.87 -5.85 2.68
N TRP A 101 4.15 -7.14 2.89
CA TRP A 101 5.28 -7.81 2.24
C TRP A 101 5.13 -7.81 0.71
N ASP A 102 3.94 -8.13 0.20
CA ASP A 102 3.67 -8.13 -1.23
C ASP A 102 3.80 -6.72 -1.83
N SER A 103 3.35 -5.68 -1.10
CA SER A 103 3.55 -4.27 -1.50
C SER A 103 5.03 -3.89 -1.60
N ILE A 104 5.85 -4.33 -0.64
CA ILE A 104 7.31 -4.07 -0.67
C ILE A 104 7.95 -4.75 -1.88
N VAL A 105 7.59 -6.02 -2.13
CA VAL A 105 8.12 -6.78 -3.27
C VAL A 105 7.67 -6.16 -4.59
N PHE A 106 6.38 -5.83 -4.73
CA PHE A 106 5.84 -5.18 -5.93
C PHE A 106 6.54 -3.86 -6.22
N LEU A 107 6.70 -2.99 -5.21
CA LEU A 107 7.41 -1.72 -5.36
C LEU A 107 8.89 -1.91 -5.70
N PHE A 108 9.55 -2.91 -5.12
CA PHE A 108 10.94 -3.22 -5.49
C PHE A 108 11.06 -3.52 -6.98
N PHE A 109 10.17 -4.34 -7.55
CA PHE A 109 10.14 -4.64 -8.99
C PHE A 109 9.71 -3.45 -9.83
N PHE A 110 8.72 -2.67 -9.38
CA PHE A 110 8.24 -1.49 -10.09
C PHE A 110 9.33 -0.41 -10.18
N PHE A 111 9.95 -0.04 -9.07
CA PHE A 111 11.04 0.93 -9.06
C PHE A 111 12.31 0.39 -9.72
N GLY A 112 12.59 -0.91 -9.58
CA GLY A 112 13.66 -1.57 -10.33
C GLY A 112 13.44 -1.43 -11.85
N SER A 113 12.21 -1.62 -12.31
CA SER A 113 11.82 -1.42 -13.71
C SER A 113 11.97 0.04 -14.14
N ALA A 114 11.63 1.00 -13.27
CA ALA A 114 11.77 2.43 -13.54
C ALA A 114 13.23 2.88 -13.65
N ILE A 115 14.07 2.43 -12.72
CA ILE A 115 15.52 2.68 -12.74
C ILE A 115 16.14 2.06 -13.98
N TYR A 116 15.78 0.82 -14.28
CA TYR A 116 16.27 0.13 -15.45
C TYR A 116 15.86 0.86 -16.75
N PHE A 117 14.58 1.25 -16.87
CA PHE A 117 14.09 2.04 -18.00
C PHE A 117 14.89 3.33 -18.21
N ILE A 118 15.18 4.06 -17.13
CA ILE A 118 15.99 5.29 -17.19
C ILE A 118 17.42 4.97 -17.63
N TRP A 119 18.00 3.89 -17.12
CA TRP A 119 19.37 3.50 -17.42
C TRP A 119 19.57 3.04 -18.87
N THR A 120 18.58 2.35 -19.43
CA THR A 120 18.60 1.82 -20.81
C THR A 120 17.85 2.70 -21.81
N TYR A 121 17.40 3.89 -21.42
CA TYR A 121 16.58 4.76 -22.27
C TYR A 121 17.27 5.13 -23.58
N GLU A 122 18.57 5.46 -23.53
CA GLU A 122 19.33 5.83 -24.73
C GLU A 122 19.46 4.66 -25.71
N ASP A 123 19.64 3.45 -25.20
CA ASP A 123 19.68 2.23 -26.02
C ASP A 123 18.31 1.93 -26.64
N TRP A 124 17.23 2.39 -26.00
CA TRP A 124 15.87 2.17 -26.44
C TRP A 124 15.29 3.31 -27.29
N GLU A 125 15.90 4.48 -27.30
CA GLU A 125 15.48 5.61 -28.12
C GLU A 125 15.24 5.20 -29.60
N PRO A 126 16.10 4.39 -30.25
CA PRO A 126 15.85 3.90 -31.61
C PRO A 126 14.53 3.14 -31.77
N LEU A 127 14.10 2.35 -30.77
CA LEU A 127 12.83 1.61 -30.83
C LEU A 127 11.62 2.53 -30.96
N PHE A 128 11.67 3.70 -30.32
CA PHE A 128 10.52 4.59 -30.21
C PHE A 128 10.49 5.65 -31.32
N PHE A 129 11.64 5.99 -31.90
CA PHE A 129 11.77 7.15 -32.80
C PHE A 129 12.39 6.86 -34.17
N LYS A 130 12.86 5.64 -34.44
CA LYS A 130 13.36 5.26 -35.77
C LYS A 130 12.45 4.25 -36.43
N ASP A 131 11.76 4.69 -37.49
CA ASP A 131 10.81 3.87 -38.26
C ASP A 131 11.45 2.61 -38.88
N ASP A 132 12.77 2.63 -39.10
CA ASP A 132 13.51 1.52 -39.74
C ASP A 132 14.15 0.55 -38.72
N TYR A 133 14.01 0.80 -37.42
CA TYR A 133 14.63 -0.05 -36.40
C TYR A 133 13.77 -1.29 -36.14
N GLN A 134 14.33 -2.47 -36.43
CA GLN A 134 13.70 -3.74 -36.12
C GLN A 134 14.35 -4.35 -34.87
N PRO A 135 13.68 -4.29 -33.70
CA PRO A 135 14.21 -4.91 -32.49
C PRO A 135 14.21 -6.43 -32.63
N ASP A 136 15.15 -7.07 -31.93
CA ASP A 136 15.07 -8.51 -31.74
C ASP A 136 13.94 -8.88 -30.75
N LEU A 137 13.60 -10.16 -30.71
CA LEU A 137 12.52 -10.64 -29.84
C LEU A 137 12.81 -10.38 -28.36
N ALA A 138 14.08 -10.46 -27.94
CA ALA A 138 14.48 -10.28 -26.55
C ALA A 138 14.22 -8.83 -26.10
N THR A 139 14.69 -7.85 -26.88
CA THR A 139 14.45 -6.44 -26.62
C THR A 139 12.95 -6.11 -26.66
N MET A 140 12.16 -6.69 -27.58
CA MET A 140 10.71 -6.48 -27.55
C MET A 140 10.06 -6.98 -26.26
N ILE A 141 10.38 -8.20 -25.82
CA ILE A 141 9.82 -8.78 -24.59
C ILE A 141 10.20 -7.93 -23.38
N GLU A 142 11.46 -7.53 -23.30
CA GLU A 142 12.00 -6.70 -22.23
C GLU A 142 11.30 -5.33 -22.16
N VAL A 143 11.24 -4.61 -23.28
CA VAL A 143 10.56 -3.33 -23.38
C VAL A 143 9.08 -3.47 -23.04
N MET A 144 8.41 -4.53 -23.52
CA MET A 144 7.01 -4.79 -23.19
C MET A 144 6.84 -5.01 -21.70
N VAL A 145 7.63 -5.87 -21.06
CA VAL A 145 7.52 -6.14 -19.62
C VAL A 145 7.72 -4.88 -18.79
N ILE A 146 8.74 -4.07 -19.11
CA ILE A 146 9.07 -2.87 -18.34
C ILE A 146 8.06 -1.75 -18.62
N ALA A 147 7.77 -1.46 -19.87
CA ALA A 147 6.82 -0.41 -20.23
C ALA A 147 5.41 -0.73 -19.74
N TYR A 148 4.95 -1.99 -19.87
CA TYR A 148 3.65 -2.38 -19.33
C TYR A 148 3.58 -2.22 -17.82
N ASN A 149 4.65 -2.59 -17.09
CA ASN A 149 4.68 -2.41 -15.65
C ASN A 149 4.57 -0.93 -15.27
N LEU A 150 5.39 -0.07 -15.90
CA LEU A 150 5.43 1.35 -15.58
C LEU A 150 4.16 2.10 -15.99
N PHE A 151 3.63 1.86 -17.19
CA PHE A 151 2.49 2.63 -17.70
C PHE A 151 1.15 2.11 -17.21
N MET A 152 0.98 0.79 -17.06
CA MET A 152 -0.34 0.24 -16.69
C MET A 152 -0.51 0.03 -15.20
N HIS A 153 0.58 -0.12 -14.45
CA HIS A 153 0.52 -0.50 -13.03
C HIS A 153 1.03 0.60 -12.08
N TRP A 154 1.38 1.79 -12.57
CA TRP A 154 1.73 2.92 -11.69
C TRP A 154 0.64 3.29 -10.66
N PRO A 155 -0.68 3.18 -10.91
CA PRO A 155 -1.66 3.47 -9.87
C PRO A 155 -1.56 2.46 -8.72
N PHE A 156 -1.15 1.22 -9.01
CA PHE A 156 -0.97 0.17 -8.01
C PHE A 156 0.27 0.43 -7.16
N ALA A 157 1.35 0.96 -7.74
CA ALA A 157 2.49 1.43 -6.97
C ALA A 157 2.10 2.50 -5.94
N ILE A 158 1.18 3.43 -6.28
CA ILE A 158 0.68 4.42 -5.30
C ILE A 158 -0.12 3.76 -4.18
N ILE A 159 -0.95 2.77 -4.50
CA ILE A 159 -1.70 1.99 -3.51
C ILE A 159 -0.75 1.28 -2.54
N ASP A 160 0.28 0.63 -3.06
CA ASP A 160 1.27 -0.11 -2.27
C ASP A 160 2.11 0.81 -1.37
N ILE A 161 2.43 2.02 -1.85
CA ILE A 161 3.05 3.06 -1.02
C ILE A 161 2.11 3.44 0.13
N VAL A 162 0.82 3.62 -0.13
CA VAL A 162 -0.15 3.97 0.92
C VAL A 162 -0.30 2.85 1.94
N ILE A 163 -0.31 1.58 1.53
CA ILE A 163 -0.30 0.43 2.45
C ILE A 163 0.92 0.52 3.36
N ILE A 164 2.13 0.62 2.80
CA ILE A 164 3.38 0.69 3.59
C ILE A 164 3.36 1.87 4.55
N VAL A 165 3.01 3.06 4.08
CA VAL A 165 2.98 4.27 4.91
C VAL A 165 1.95 4.13 6.03
N LYS A 166 0.77 3.61 5.75
CA LYS A 166 -0.27 3.42 6.77
C LYS A 166 0.13 2.38 7.81
N GLU A 167 0.76 1.29 7.42
CA GLU A 167 1.25 0.29 8.36
C GLU A 167 2.33 0.86 9.29
N ILE A 168 3.32 1.58 8.74
CA ILE A 168 4.33 2.27 9.55
C ILE A 168 3.68 3.31 10.49
N PHE A 169 2.68 4.03 10.00
CA PHE A 169 1.99 5.05 10.79
C PHE A 169 1.17 4.47 11.94
N LEU A 170 0.48 3.34 11.73
CA LEU A 170 -0.23 2.62 12.79
C LEU A 170 0.74 2.16 13.88
N GLU A 171 1.91 1.63 13.49
CA GLU A 171 2.95 1.23 14.43
C GLU A 171 3.47 2.40 15.27
N PHE A 172 3.74 3.53 14.62
CA PHE A 172 4.20 4.74 15.28
C PHE A 172 3.16 5.28 16.28
N ILE A 173 1.87 5.29 15.90
CA ILE A 173 0.79 5.74 16.80
C ILE A 173 0.69 4.83 18.02
N THR A 174 0.68 3.51 17.84
CA THR A 174 0.58 2.58 18.95
C THR A 174 1.74 2.76 19.93
N LEU A 175 2.98 2.86 19.43
CA LEU A 175 4.15 3.12 20.27
C LEU A 175 4.07 4.44 21.03
N TRP A 176 3.60 5.49 20.36
CA TRP A 176 3.41 6.79 20.99
C TRP A 176 2.32 6.72 22.07
N GLU A 177 1.19 6.07 21.80
CA GLU A 177 0.09 5.91 22.75
C GLU A 177 0.52 5.11 23.99
N TYR A 178 1.24 4.01 23.79
CA TYR A 178 1.81 3.18 24.85
C TYR A 178 2.74 3.99 25.77
N ASN A 179 3.66 4.76 25.19
CA ASN A 179 4.60 5.59 25.96
C ASN A 179 3.93 6.72 26.77
N ASN A 180 2.72 7.13 26.37
CA ASN A 180 1.94 8.14 27.08
C ASN A 180 0.89 7.53 28.03
N GLY A 181 0.88 6.20 28.20
CA GLY A 181 -0.01 5.49 29.12
C GLY A 181 -1.46 5.38 28.65
N PHE A 182 -1.74 5.58 27.36
CA PHE A 182 -3.07 5.36 26.81
C PHE A 182 -3.32 3.85 26.62
N GLN A 183 -4.44 3.36 27.14
CA GLN A 183 -4.87 1.96 26.97
C GLN A 183 -5.82 1.83 25.79
N ARG A 184 -5.29 1.90 24.57
CA ARG A 184 -6.05 1.61 23.34
C ARG A 184 -5.75 0.20 22.83
N PRO A 185 -6.69 -0.42 22.11
CA PRO A 185 -6.45 -1.72 21.50
C PRO A 185 -5.27 -1.63 20.52
N ASP A 186 -4.39 -2.63 20.55
CA ASP A 186 -3.25 -2.67 19.64
C ASP A 186 -3.72 -2.98 18.20
N LEU A 187 -3.66 -1.96 17.34
CA LEU A 187 -3.96 -2.05 15.90
C LEU A 187 -2.70 -2.25 15.05
N SER A 188 -1.54 -2.27 15.69
CA SER A 188 -0.23 -2.38 15.06
C SER A 188 0.02 -3.80 14.56
N LEU A 189 1.03 -3.97 13.71
CA LEU A 189 1.48 -5.32 13.30
C LEU A 189 2.49 -5.90 14.31
N GLY A 190 2.99 -5.10 15.25
CA GLY A 190 3.94 -5.56 16.25
C GLY A 190 5.39 -5.55 15.79
N PHE A 191 5.76 -4.69 14.83
CA PHE A 191 7.15 -4.57 14.35
C PHE A 191 8.14 -4.16 15.44
N HIS A 192 7.64 -3.51 16.50
CA HIS A 192 8.44 -3.17 17.66
C HIS A 192 9.03 -4.40 18.37
N ASP A 193 8.39 -5.56 18.24
CA ASP A 193 8.87 -6.85 18.72
C ASP A 193 9.20 -7.80 17.56
N ILE A 194 10.17 -7.39 16.72
CA ILE A 194 10.52 -8.12 15.49
C ILE A 194 10.85 -9.60 15.69
N PHE A 195 11.35 -9.99 16.86
CA PHE A 195 11.62 -11.39 17.19
C PHE A 195 10.34 -12.19 17.45
N LEU A 196 9.35 -11.62 18.15
CA LEU A 196 8.03 -12.26 18.31
C LEU A 196 7.32 -12.34 16.97
N LEU A 197 7.42 -11.29 16.15
CA LEU A 197 6.90 -11.30 14.80
C LEU A 197 7.54 -12.39 13.93
N LEU A 198 8.86 -12.57 14.02
CA LEU A 198 9.58 -13.62 13.31
C LEU A 198 9.20 -15.01 13.81
N ASP A 199 9.05 -15.20 15.13
CA ASP A 199 8.59 -16.47 15.70
C ASP A 199 7.17 -16.79 15.23
N ALA A 200 6.26 -15.82 15.24
CA ALA A 200 4.90 -15.97 14.73
C ALA A 200 4.88 -16.25 13.21
N LEU A 201 5.75 -15.61 12.43
CA LEU A 201 5.93 -15.89 11.00
C LEU A 201 6.47 -17.31 10.75
N MET A 202 7.45 -17.76 11.54
CA MET A 202 7.97 -19.12 11.45
C MET A 202 6.92 -20.14 11.86
N GLU A 203 6.09 -19.82 12.86
CA GLU A 203 4.99 -20.67 13.28
C GLU A 203 3.88 -20.70 12.24
N LEU A 204 3.64 -19.65 11.47
CA LEU A 204 2.70 -19.69 10.34
C LEU A 204 3.13 -20.68 9.25
N PHE A 205 4.42 -20.72 8.90
CA PHE A 205 4.94 -21.70 7.94
C PHE A 205 5.05 -23.11 8.54
N ASN A 206 4.76 -23.27 9.83
CA ASN A 206 4.57 -24.57 10.43
C ASN A 206 3.28 -25.18 9.85
N PRO A 207 3.33 -26.35 9.20
CA PRO A 207 2.12 -27.03 8.73
C PRO A 207 1.13 -27.39 9.85
N PHE A 208 1.51 -27.22 11.12
CA PHE A 208 0.66 -27.39 12.30
C PHE A 208 0.26 -26.07 12.97
N TRP A 209 0.40 -24.93 12.30
CA TRP A 209 0.13 -23.59 12.84
C TRP A 209 -1.28 -23.42 13.40
N TRP A 210 -2.27 -24.14 12.88
CA TRP A 210 -3.65 -24.12 13.41
C TRP A 210 -3.80 -24.77 14.80
N PHE A 211 -2.73 -25.39 15.33
CA PHE A 211 -2.62 -25.83 16.73
C PHE A 211 -1.83 -24.84 17.60
N SER A 212 -1.27 -23.78 17.01
CA SER A 212 -0.61 -22.72 17.75
C SER A 212 -1.59 -22.10 18.74
N LYS A 213 -1.06 -21.72 19.90
CA LYS A 213 -1.78 -20.93 20.91
C LYS A 213 -1.21 -19.53 21.00
N ASP A 214 -0.48 -19.08 19.98
CA ASP A 214 0.16 -17.78 20.01
C ASP A 214 -0.92 -16.68 20.03
N PRO A 215 -1.02 -15.89 21.11
CA PRO A 215 -1.98 -14.81 21.21
C PRO A 215 -1.80 -13.78 20.10
N TRP A 216 -0.60 -13.62 19.52
CA TRP A 216 -0.38 -12.69 18.41
C TRP A 216 -1.24 -13.02 17.17
N ILE A 217 -1.54 -14.29 16.94
CA ILE A 217 -2.38 -14.74 15.80
C ILE A 217 -3.87 -14.52 16.09
N TYR A 218 -4.30 -14.63 17.35
CA TYR A 218 -5.71 -14.74 17.73
C TYR A 218 -6.28 -13.55 18.53
N GLU A 219 -5.44 -12.63 19.02
CA GLU A 219 -5.82 -11.44 19.82
C GLU A 219 -5.53 -10.10 19.10
#